data_AF-A0A1X0AQ32-F1
#
_entry.id   AF-A0A1X0AQ32-F1
#
_cell.length_a   1.000
_cell.length_b   1.000
_cell.length_c   1.000
_cell.angle_alpha   90.00
_cell.angle_beta   90.00
_cell.angle_gamma   90.00
#
_symmetry.space_group_name_H-M   'P 1'
#
loop_
_entity.id
_entity.type
_entity.pdbx_description
1 polymer ?
#
loop_
_entity_poly.entity_id
_entity_poly.type
_entity_poly.pdbx_seq_one_letter_code
_entity_poly.pdbx_strand_id
1 'polypeptide(L)' 'MSNGDVENIVKCIKKHLRNNFPKGVCVPSPDEANEDGATRFVQKQFKEAGLDCPRDTARGVVRRAWDQVR' A
#
# COMPACT_ATOMS: atom_id res chain seq x y z
N MET A 1 17.06 -17.91 -13.68
CA MET A 1 15.61 -17.93 -13.41
C MET A 1 14.90 -18.10 -14.74
N SER A 2 13.98 -19.05 -14.81
CA SER A 2 13.14 -19.29 -15.99
C SER A 2 11.86 -18.43 -15.93
N ASN A 3 11.17 -18.23 -17.05
CA ASN A 3 9.88 -17.52 -17.07
C ASN A 3 8.83 -18.21 -16.17
N GLY A 4 8.89 -19.54 -16.04
CA GLY A 4 8.01 -20.29 -15.13
C GLY A 4 8.23 -19.95 -13.65
N ASP A 5 9.47 -19.64 -13.25
CA ASP A 5 9.80 -19.21 -11.88
C ASP A 5 9.19 -17.83 -11.57
N VAL A 6 9.28 -16.90 -12.53
CA VAL A 6 8.73 -15.55 -12.40
C VAL A 6 7.20 -15.60 -12.26
N GLU A 7 6.52 -16.41 -13.06
CA GLU A 7 5.07 -16.57 -12.96
C GLU A 7 4.64 -17.15 -11.60
N ASN A 8 5.39 -18.11 -11.07
CA ASN A 8 5.11 -18.69 -9.76
C ASN A 8 5.32 -17.67 -8.64
N ILE A 9 6.37 -16.84 -8.71
CA ILE A 9 6.59 -15.73 -7.77
C ILE A 9 5.42 -14.74 -7.82
N VAL A 10 4.98 -14.34 -9.01
CA VAL A 10 3.84 -13.42 -9.18
C VAL A 10 2.55 -14.02 -8.59
N LYS A 11 2.29 -15.31 -8.78
CA LYS A 11 1.14 -16.00 -8.17
C LYS A 11 1.22 -15.98 -6.65
N CYS A 12 2.38 -16.24 -6.07
CA CYS A 12 2.60 -16.21 -4.63
C CYS A 12 2.37 -14.80 -4.05
N ILE A 13 2.91 -13.76 -4.69
CA ILE A 13 2.68 -12.36 -4.27
C ILE A 13 1.19 -12.02 -4.33
N LYS A 14 0.51 -12.32 -5.44
CA LYS A 14 -0.95 -12.07 -5.59
C LYS A 14 -1.78 -12.79 -4.54
N LYS A 15 -1.40 -14.01 -4.16
CA LYS A 15 -2.07 -14.78 -3.10
C LYS A 15 -1.85 -14.14 -1.74
N HIS A 16 -0.60 -13.75 -1.43
CA HIS A 16 -0.25 -13.09 -0.18
C HIS A 16 -1.00 -11.76 0.00
N LEU A 17 -1.04 -10.91 -1.04
CA LEU A 17 -1.77 -9.66 -1.02
C LEU A 17 -3.29 -9.88 -0.85
N ARG A 18 -3.88 -10.88 -1.51
CA ARG A 18 -5.31 -11.20 -1.31
C ARG A 18 -5.63 -11.64 0.11
N ASN A 19 -4.75 -12.40 0.74
CA ASN A 19 -4.98 -12.94 2.08
C ASN A 19 -4.78 -11.88 3.17
N ASN A 20 -3.80 -10.99 3.01
CA ASN A 20 -3.41 -10.03 4.06
C ASN A 20 -3.89 -8.59 3.80
N PHE A 21 -4.30 -8.27 2.57
CA PHE A 21 -4.72 -6.93 2.15
C PHE A 21 -6.07 -6.91 1.39
N PRO A 22 -7.14 -7.57 1.89
CA PRO A 22 -8.35 -7.81 1.10
C PRO A 22 -9.14 -6.53 0.74
N LYS A 23 -8.99 -5.45 1.52
CA LYS A 23 -9.73 -4.18 1.31
C LYS A 23 -8.91 -3.10 0.60
N GLY A 24 -7.65 -3.39 0.23
CA GLY A 24 -6.74 -2.35 -0.25
C GLY A 24 -6.31 -1.38 0.85
N VAL A 25 -5.64 -0.28 0.46
CA VAL A 25 -5.16 0.77 1.37
C VAL A 25 -6.20 1.88 1.42
N CYS A 26 -6.64 2.24 2.62
CA CYS A 26 -7.44 3.43 2.83
C CYS A 26 -6.52 4.65 3.01
N VAL A 27 -6.75 5.72 2.26
CA VAL A 27 -6.03 6.99 2.41
C VAL A 27 -7.01 8.04 2.92
N PRO A 28 -6.79 8.62 4.13
CA PRO A 28 -7.61 9.72 4.62
C PRO A 28 -7.59 10.88 3.62
N SER A 29 -8.71 11.53 3.41
CA SER A 29 -8.81 12.71 2.54
C SER A 29 -8.03 13.91 3.10
N PRO A 30 -7.69 14.91 2.27
CA PRO A 30 -7.01 16.13 2.73
C PRO A 30 -7.74 16.88 3.84
N ASP A 31 -9.07 16.75 3.90
CA ASP A 31 -9.92 17.37 4.92
C ASP A 31 -9.94 16.58 6.25
N GLU A 32 -9.64 15.29 6.22
CA GLU A 32 -9.63 14.41 7.40
C GLU A 32 -8.26 14.35 8.10
N ALA A 33 -7.16 14.49 7.36
CA ALA A 33 -5.82 14.46 7.91
C ALA A 33 -4.81 15.24 7.07
N ASN A 34 -3.80 15.82 7.74
CA ASN A 34 -2.63 16.35 7.06
C ASN A 34 -1.75 15.22 6.46
N GLU A 35 -0.81 15.58 5.57
CA GLU A 35 0.01 14.60 4.83
C GLU A 35 0.78 13.66 5.77
N ASP A 36 1.33 14.17 6.88
CA ASP A 36 2.06 13.33 7.83
C ASP A 36 1.13 12.33 8.55
N GLY A 37 -0.05 12.77 8.96
CA GLY A 37 -1.08 11.93 9.57
C GLY A 37 -1.54 10.83 8.62
N ALA A 38 -1.88 11.19 7.37
CA ALA A 38 -2.24 10.25 6.32
C ALA A 38 -1.09 9.26 6.01
N THR A 39 0.16 9.75 5.97
CA THR A 39 1.35 8.91 5.73
C THR A 39 1.51 7.86 6.82
N ARG A 40 1.43 8.26 8.11
CA ARG A 40 1.51 7.34 9.24
C ARG A 40 0.36 6.32 9.23
N PHE A 41 -0.83 6.75 8.85
CA PHE A 41 -2.00 5.88 8.73
C PHE A 41 -1.81 4.81 7.64
N VAL A 42 -1.28 5.19 6.48
CA VAL A 42 -0.93 4.24 5.41
C VAL A 42 0.16 3.28 5.88
N GLN A 43 1.24 3.76 6.49
CA GLN A 43 2.31 2.89 7.02
C GLN A 43 1.78 1.86 8.03
N LYS A 44 0.86 2.27 8.89
CA LYS A 44 0.24 1.38 9.88
C LYS A 44 -0.53 0.24 9.21
N GLN A 45 -1.33 0.52 8.19
CA GLN A 45 -2.06 -0.50 7.44
C GLN A 45 -1.13 -1.51 6.75
N PHE A 46 -0.05 -1.02 6.13
CA PHE A 46 0.97 -1.91 5.54
C PHE A 46 1.61 -2.82 6.58
N LYS A 47 2.01 -2.25 7.72
CA LYS A 47 2.60 -3.00 8.83
C LYS A 47 1.64 -4.06 9.39
N GLU A 48 0.36 -3.72 9.55
CA GLU A 48 -0.68 -4.64 10.04
C GLU A 48 -0.91 -5.82 9.09
N ALA A 49 -0.67 -5.64 7.79
CA ALA A 49 -0.72 -6.73 6.82
C ALA A 49 0.61 -7.48 6.65
N GLY A 50 1.62 -7.21 7.49
CA GLY A 50 2.93 -7.87 7.41
C GLY A 50 3.80 -7.37 6.26
N LEU A 51 3.53 -6.18 5.72
CA LEU A 51 4.33 -5.56 4.67
C LEU A 51 5.15 -4.41 5.26
N ASP A 52 6.42 -4.33 4.84
CA ASP A 52 7.22 -3.13 5.12
C ASP A 52 6.81 -2.01 4.15
N CYS A 53 6.62 -0.82 4.69
CA CYS A 53 6.27 0.37 3.91
C CYS A 53 7.08 1.57 4.42
N PRO A 54 8.21 1.88 3.74
CA PRO A 54 8.99 3.07 4.04
C PRO A 54 8.14 4.33 3.96
N ARG A 55 8.49 5.32 4.78
CA ARG A 55 7.74 6.56 4.92
C ARG A 55 7.57 7.30 3.60
N ASP A 56 8.61 7.35 2.77
CA ASP A 56 8.54 8.01 1.46
C ASP A 56 7.64 7.27 0.47
N THR A 57 7.60 5.93 0.53
CA THR A 57 6.65 5.12 -0.23
C THR A 57 5.22 5.41 0.20
N ALA A 58 4.94 5.42 1.50
CA ALA A 58 3.62 5.74 2.04
C ALA A 58 3.19 7.17 1.68
N ARG A 59 4.09 8.15 1.82
CA ARG A 59 3.85 9.54 1.39
C ARG A 59 3.52 9.62 -0.10
N GLY A 60 4.25 8.87 -0.94
CA GLY A 60 3.98 8.78 -2.37
C GLY A 60 2.62 8.14 -2.71
N VAL A 61 2.10 7.25 -1.87
CA VAL A 61 0.73 6.72 -1.99
C VAL A 61 -0.29 7.79 -1.63
N VAL A 62 -0.08 8.52 -0.52
CA VAL A 62 -0.97 9.61 -0.08
C VAL A 62 -1.09 10.69 -1.15
N ARG A 63 0.05 11.20 -1.66
CA ARG A 63 0.05 12.23 -2.71
C ARG A 63 -0.69 11.79 -3.96
N ARG A 64 -0.40 10.58 -4.46
CA ARG A 64 -1.08 10.04 -5.65
C ARG A 64 -2.57 9.85 -5.45
N ALA A 65 -3.01 9.47 -4.25
CA ALA A 65 -4.44 9.35 -3.95
C ALA A 65 -5.12 10.72 -3.91
N TRP A 66 -4.47 11.72 -3.31
CA TRP A 66 -4.99 13.08 -3.24
C TRP A 66 -5.00 13.79 -4.60
N ASP A 67 -4.02 13.53 -5.45
CA ASP A 67 -3.97 14.05 -6.81
C ASP A 67 -5.09 13.46 -7.71
N GLN A 68 -5.61 12.27 -7.41
CA GLN A 68 -6.69 11.64 -8.17
C GLN A 68 -8.09 12.16 -7.82
N VAL A 69 -8.25 12.75 -6.63
CA VAL A 69 -9.53 13.32 -6.16
C VAL A 69 -9.58 14.85 -6.34
N ARG A 70 -8.54 15.43 -6.93
CA ARG A 70 -8.42 16.84 -7.25
C ARG A 70 -8.76 17.12 -8.72
#